data_AF-A0A5R9KW86-F1
#
_entry.id   AF-A0A5R9KW86-F1
#
_cell.length_a   1.000
_cell.length_b   1.000
_cell.length_c   1.000
_cell.angle_alpha   90.00
_cell.angle_beta   90.00
_cell.angle_gamma   90.00
#
_symmetry.space_group_name_H-M   'P 1'
#
loop_
_entity.id
_entity.type
_entity.pdbx_description
1 polymer ?
#
loop_
_entity_poly.entity_id
_entity_poly.type
_entity_poly.pdbx_seq_one_letter_code
_entity_poly.pdbx_strand_id
1 'polypeptide(L)'
;MSKACQKRTTPSQKFSYDNNRRLKMARFDSMYLSRKYVTYGKFESMMKTLYVTVFLAFLFWQCKTDDKPSIDPGQTTPIGVFKFTIPGIEPKNITVADDLIIVHLPENYSKEDYIKPEVIFGTGYSSQSTLLNGFHYKGQDLRLDIQSLKAELLSYYVIVIPHQAVVFQGSVEEKTFTLGPELTISAIYDILGTRTTVDDSGKALDKVFIRFTDQATGKVAAEVYESGSYGHGGNELIVELPPSLLPGEYAAELVWGSQAVTVLRKVTVKPGTVQLKRASWKMLENEPDIEITGFNLPPTARYEAIVQNDFIKPQRIALKYEKPGKLSGMLPQAITSGNYKITYLLDGKEQKPYEARGWVERYSGDDNIYIRKSNTQPILRIVTQPSKRSFFSTPTLTDVDYYPPTKEIDRREPILAYTQADGPTPDHNAMILVNQETGKTYQLTFSGDAYGIFDAFIMLPAYPVPANVPNGRYAIYVERGTEKTERYGDIITLK
;
A
#
# COMPACT_ATOMS: atom_id res chain seq x y z
N MET A 1 24.33 -19.63 -61.19
CA MET A 1 25.10 -18.38 -60.95
C MET A 1 24.40 -17.65 -59.81
N SER A 2 24.85 -17.79 -58.55
CA SER A 2 25.90 -16.98 -57.86
C SER A 2 25.42 -15.54 -57.64
N LYS A 3 25.35 -14.90 -56.46
CA LYS A 3 25.88 -15.04 -55.07
C LYS A 3 24.99 -14.10 -54.19
N ALA A 4 24.53 -14.45 -52.99
CA ALA A 4 25.17 -14.39 -51.66
C ALA A 4 25.61 -12.99 -51.13
N CYS A 5 24.95 -12.51 -50.07
CA CYS A 5 25.48 -11.72 -48.92
C CYS A 5 24.31 -11.47 -47.93
N GLN A 6 24.10 -12.21 -46.83
CA GLN A 6 24.77 -12.28 -45.50
C GLN A 6 24.79 -11.01 -44.62
N LYS A 7 23.98 -11.10 -43.54
CA LYS A 7 24.19 -10.76 -42.11
C LYS A 7 24.58 -9.32 -41.69
N ARG A 8 23.79 -8.77 -40.77
CA ARG A 8 24.18 -8.61 -39.34
C ARG A 8 22.98 -8.43 -38.41
N THR A 9 22.94 -9.28 -37.40
CA THR A 9 22.12 -9.23 -36.19
C THR A 9 22.80 -8.38 -35.12
N THR A 10 22.02 -7.71 -34.26
CA THR A 10 22.51 -7.08 -33.02
C THR A 10 21.66 -7.59 -31.86
N PRO A 11 22.26 -8.05 -30.74
CA PRO A 11 21.52 -8.64 -29.63
C PRO A 11 21.07 -7.58 -28.62
N SER A 12 19.85 -7.76 -28.10
CA SER A 12 19.34 -7.04 -26.93
C SER A 12 19.98 -7.60 -25.65
N GLN A 13 20.62 -6.72 -24.88
CA GLN A 13 21.20 -7.05 -23.58
C GLN A 13 20.10 -7.24 -22.55
N LYS A 14 20.03 -8.45 -21.97
CA LYS A 14 19.33 -8.72 -20.70
C LYS A 14 20.28 -8.40 -19.56
N PHE A 15 19.87 -7.48 -18.68
CA PHE A 15 20.50 -7.31 -17.37
C PHE A 15 19.99 -8.41 -16.42
N SER A 16 20.94 -9.19 -15.91
CA SER A 16 20.76 -10.19 -14.85
C SER A 16 21.16 -9.53 -13.53
N TYR A 17 20.24 -9.40 -12.59
CA TYR A 17 20.56 -9.09 -11.19
C TYR A 17 20.64 -10.41 -10.41
N ASP A 18 21.88 -10.80 -10.09
CA ASP A 18 22.20 -11.87 -9.16
C ASP A 18 22.50 -11.21 -7.81
N ASN A 19 21.78 -11.58 -6.76
CA ASN A 19 22.10 -11.16 -5.39
C ASN A 19 21.78 -12.30 -4.41
N ASN A 20 22.76 -13.20 -4.28
CA ASN A 20 22.89 -14.13 -3.17
C ASN A 20 23.67 -13.45 -2.03
N ARG A 21 23.04 -13.22 -0.87
CA ARG A 21 23.76 -13.23 0.41
C ARG A 21 22.89 -13.73 1.56
N ARG A 22 23.26 -14.93 2.00
CA ARG A 22 22.76 -15.66 3.17
C ARG A 22 23.12 -14.94 4.47
N LEU A 23 22.15 -14.81 5.37
CA LEU A 23 22.39 -14.65 6.81
C LEU A 23 21.81 -15.88 7.52
N LYS A 24 22.70 -16.71 8.06
CA LYS A 24 22.39 -17.74 9.06
C LYS A 24 22.65 -17.11 10.43
N MET A 25 21.64 -17.06 11.30
CA MET A 25 21.84 -16.92 12.74
C MET A 25 21.27 -18.15 13.42
N ALA A 26 22.15 -18.82 14.17
CA ALA A 26 21.87 -19.99 14.98
C ALA A 26 21.25 -19.59 16.33
N ARG A 27 20.53 -20.54 16.90
CA ARG A 27 19.68 -20.48 18.08
C ARG A 27 20.36 -21.21 19.25
N PHE A 28 20.11 -20.73 20.48
CA PHE A 28 20.16 -21.43 21.78
C PHE A 28 21.55 -21.95 22.25
N ASP A 29 21.93 -22.00 23.54
CA ASP A 29 21.18 -22.36 24.74
C ASP A 29 21.80 -21.84 26.05
N SER A 30 20.97 -21.82 27.09
CA SER A 30 21.28 -21.67 28.51
C SER A 30 21.78 -22.97 29.15
N MET A 31 22.62 -22.91 30.22
CA MET A 31 22.41 -23.57 31.53
C MET A 31 23.72 -23.80 32.34
N TYR A 32 23.68 -23.34 33.60
CA TYR A 32 24.04 -24.01 34.88
C TYR A 32 25.50 -24.26 35.36
N LEU A 33 25.65 -23.92 36.66
CA LEU A 33 26.46 -24.53 37.76
C LEU A 33 27.99 -24.27 37.75
N SER A 34 28.71 -24.03 38.86
CA SER A 34 28.45 -24.23 40.30
C SER A 34 29.48 -23.51 41.20
N ARG A 35 29.06 -23.22 42.45
CA ARG A 35 29.76 -23.20 43.76
C ARG A 35 31.31 -23.14 43.82
N LYS A 36 31.86 -22.21 44.60
CA LYS A 36 32.33 -22.41 46.00
C LYS A 36 33.01 -21.16 46.60
N TYR A 37 33.00 -21.14 47.93
CA TYR A 37 33.30 -20.08 48.90
C TYR A 37 34.81 -19.84 49.19
N VAL A 38 35.05 -18.78 49.99
CA VAL A 38 36.21 -18.49 50.86
C VAL A 38 37.32 -17.70 50.13
N THR A 39 37.61 -16.43 50.40
CA THR A 39 38.05 -15.80 51.67
C THR A 39 37.80 -14.27 51.60
N TYR A 40 36.92 -13.74 52.44
CA TYR A 40 36.78 -12.29 52.68
C TYR A 40 37.79 -11.88 53.79
N GLY A 41 38.67 -10.93 53.50
CA GLY A 41 39.58 -10.36 54.51
C GLY A 41 40.88 -9.77 53.96
N LYS A 42 41.34 -10.19 52.78
CA LYS A 42 42.53 -9.61 52.10
C LYS A 42 42.21 -8.77 50.86
N PHE A 43 40.99 -8.85 50.34
CA PHE A 43 40.61 -8.19 49.08
C PHE A 43 40.33 -6.68 49.22
N GLU A 44 39.84 -6.23 50.38
CA GLU A 44 39.53 -4.80 50.60
C GLU A 44 40.79 -3.91 50.71
N SER A 45 41.88 -4.43 51.27
CA SER A 45 43.15 -3.68 51.39
C SER A 45 43.86 -3.56 50.02
N MET A 46 43.81 -4.62 49.20
CA MET A 46 44.37 -4.60 47.85
C MET A 46 43.53 -3.75 46.88
N MET A 47 42.20 -3.75 47.00
CA MET A 47 41.31 -2.90 46.19
C MET A 47 41.44 -1.42 46.54
N LYS A 48 41.60 -1.05 47.81
CA LYS A 48 41.84 0.36 48.20
C LYS A 48 43.18 0.87 47.71
N THR A 49 44.22 0.04 47.74
CA THR A 49 45.55 0.41 47.23
C THR A 49 45.52 0.54 45.70
N LEU A 50 44.83 -0.36 44.99
CA LEU A 50 44.64 -0.26 43.54
C LEU A 50 43.81 0.98 43.15
N TYR A 51 42.72 1.28 43.86
CA TYR A 51 41.91 2.49 43.61
C TYR A 51 42.71 3.77 43.85
N VAL A 52 43.50 3.84 44.92
CA VAL A 52 44.35 5.01 45.20
C VAL A 52 45.45 5.15 44.17
N THR A 53 46.04 4.05 43.70
CA THR A 53 47.09 4.08 42.66
C THR A 53 46.54 4.45 41.29
N VAL A 54 45.34 3.97 40.93
CA VAL A 54 44.64 4.34 39.68
C VAL A 54 44.19 5.80 39.75
N PHE A 55 43.68 6.27 40.89
CA PHE A 55 43.25 7.67 41.05
C PHE A 55 44.44 8.64 41.03
N LEU A 56 45.59 8.27 41.63
CA LEU A 56 46.84 9.02 41.50
C LEU A 56 47.39 8.99 40.06
N ALA A 57 47.27 7.87 39.34
CA ALA A 57 47.64 7.80 37.93
C ALA A 57 46.76 8.69 37.03
N PHE A 58 45.47 8.88 37.36
CA PHE A 58 44.60 9.83 36.68
C PHE A 58 44.93 11.30 37.01
N LEU A 59 45.45 11.58 38.21
CA LEU A 59 45.85 12.94 38.62
C LEU A 59 47.18 13.40 38.02
N PHE A 60 48.06 12.49 37.60
CA PHE A 60 49.31 12.81 36.89
C PHE A 60 49.21 12.74 35.37
N TRP A 61 48.03 12.43 34.82
CA TRP A 61 47.80 12.42 33.37
C TRP A 61 47.21 13.74 32.84
N GLN A 62 47.57 14.87 33.46
CA GLN A 62 47.45 16.18 32.82
C GLN A 62 48.76 16.95 32.98
N CYS A 63 49.52 16.98 31.88
CA CYS A 63 50.34 18.08 31.35
C CYS A 63 51.61 17.54 30.68
N LYS A 64 51.45 17.05 29.44
CA LYS A 64 52.41 17.35 28.38
C LYS A 64 51.64 17.81 27.15
N THR A 65 51.69 19.12 26.94
CA THR A 65 51.55 19.79 25.65
C THR A 65 52.55 19.20 24.66
N ASP A 66 52.04 18.56 23.63
CA ASP A 66 52.12 19.02 22.24
C ASP A 66 51.63 17.89 21.35
N ASP A 67 50.36 17.94 21.01
CA ASP A 67 49.91 17.61 19.67
C ASP A 67 48.67 18.49 19.44
N LYS A 68 48.76 19.34 18.42
CA LYS A 68 47.61 20.12 17.94
C LYS A 68 46.43 19.17 17.82
N PRO A 69 45.21 19.55 18.25
CA PRO A 69 44.05 18.72 17.98
C PRO A 69 43.99 18.55 16.46
N SER A 70 44.36 17.36 16.00
CA SER A 70 43.85 16.82 14.76
C SER A 70 42.36 16.75 14.99
N ILE A 71 41.66 17.81 14.58
CA ILE A 71 40.27 17.70 14.18
C ILE A 71 40.32 16.58 13.16
N ASP A 72 39.99 15.35 13.58
CA ASP A 72 39.50 14.37 12.63
C ASP A 72 38.38 15.13 11.93
N PRO A 73 38.48 15.46 10.62
CA PRO A 73 37.44 16.19 9.94
C PRO A 73 36.26 15.25 9.98
N GLY A 74 35.45 15.37 11.04
CA GLY A 74 34.28 14.57 11.27
C GLY A 74 33.55 14.59 9.95
N GLN A 75 33.34 13.40 9.37
CA GLN A 75 32.85 13.20 8.02
C GLN A 75 31.82 14.28 7.71
N THR A 76 32.31 15.35 7.10
CA THR A 76 31.48 16.48 6.76
C THR A 76 30.93 15.98 5.45
N THR A 77 29.66 15.58 5.47
CA THR A 77 28.92 15.25 4.26
C THR A 77 29.31 16.33 3.25
N PRO A 78 29.96 15.97 2.13
CA PRO A 78 30.50 16.99 1.27
C PRO A 78 29.34 17.80 0.71
N ILE A 79 29.17 19.03 1.21
CA ILE A 79 28.12 19.93 0.74
C ILE A 79 28.54 20.37 -0.66
N GLY A 80 27.93 19.75 -1.67
CA GLY A 80 28.29 19.99 -3.06
C GLY A 80 27.82 21.36 -3.57
N VAL A 81 26.74 21.90 -3.00
CA VAL A 81 26.26 23.27 -3.24
C VAL A 81 26.52 24.13 -2.00
N PHE A 82 27.56 24.96 -2.04
CA PHE A 82 27.93 25.84 -0.92
C PHE A 82 27.00 27.04 -0.77
N LYS A 83 26.53 27.60 -1.89
CA LYS A 83 25.59 28.71 -1.90
C LYS A 83 24.67 28.62 -3.10
N PHE A 84 23.37 28.80 -2.87
CA PHE A 84 22.37 28.99 -3.91
C PHE A 84 21.68 30.33 -3.64
N THR A 85 21.75 31.25 -4.59
CA THR A 85 21.14 32.58 -4.47
C THR A 85 20.33 32.93 -5.70
N ILE A 86 19.26 33.68 -5.52
CA ILE A 86 18.45 34.20 -6.62
C ILE A 86 18.37 35.72 -6.47
N PRO A 87 18.76 36.51 -7.48
CA PRO A 87 18.66 37.97 -7.41
C PRO A 87 17.24 38.43 -7.07
N GLY A 88 17.11 39.30 -6.07
CA GLY A 88 15.82 39.82 -5.59
C GLY A 88 15.13 38.94 -4.54
N ILE A 89 15.74 37.82 -4.13
CA ILE A 89 15.23 36.95 -3.05
C ILE A 89 16.20 36.97 -1.88
N GLU A 90 15.68 37.21 -0.68
CA GLU A 90 16.49 37.23 0.53
C GLU A 90 17.02 35.82 0.86
N PRO A 91 18.28 35.68 1.34
CA PRO A 91 18.87 34.38 1.67
C PRO A 91 18.05 33.54 2.65
N LYS A 92 17.28 34.18 3.55
CA LYS A 92 16.41 33.48 4.51
C LYS A 92 15.28 32.67 3.85
N ASN A 93 14.95 32.97 2.60
CA ASN A 93 13.92 32.29 1.82
C ASN A 93 14.50 31.15 0.96
N ILE A 94 15.81 30.88 1.06
CA ILE A 94 16.49 29.82 0.31
C ILE A 94 17.17 28.90 1.32
N THR A 95 16.75 27.64 1.32
CA THR A 95 17.34 26.59 2.15
C THR A 95 18.05 25.59 1.26
N VAL A 96 19.32 25.33 1.55
CA VAL A 96 20.11 24.26 0.92
C VAL A 96 20.30 23.16 1.96
N ALA A 97 19.62 22.03 1.75
CA ALA A 97 19.76 20.80 2.54
C ALA A 97 20.64 19.79 1.79
N ASP A 98 20.80 18.58 2.33
CA ASP A 98 21.72 17.57 1.78
C ASP A 98 21.39 17.17 0.33
N ASP A 99 20.10 17.09 -0.03
CA ASP A 99 19.59 16.68 -1.34
C ASP A 99 18.48 17.60 -1.89
N LEU A 100 18.16 18.70 -1.20
CA LEU A 100 17.09 19.63 -1.54
C LEU A 100 17.59 21.07 -1.57
N ILE A 101 17.07 21.86 -2.52
CA ILE A 101 17.17 23.32 -2.54
C ILE A 101 15.76 23.85 -2.55
N ILE A 102 15.33 24.46 -1.44
CA ILE A 102 13.98 24.99 -1.26
C ILE A 102 14.02 26.50 -1.42
N VAL A 103 13.18 27.05 -2.30
CA VAL A 103 13.11 28.47 -2.62
C VAL A 103 11.69 28.95 -2.37
N HIS A 104 11.51 29.87 -1.42
CA HIS A 104 10.25 30.58 -1.18
C HIS A 104 10.25 31.92 -1.92
N LEU A 105 9.34 32.10 -2.90
CA LEU A 105 9.23 33.39 -3.60
C LEU A 105 8.33 34.35 -2.81
N PRO A 106 8.72 35.62 -2.66
CA PRO A 106 7.85 36.63 -2.05
C PRO A 106 6.68 37.00 -2.97
N GLU A 107 5.63 37.62 -2.41
CA GLU A 107 4.42 38.04 -3.13
C GLU A 107 4.73 38.96 -4.32
N ASN A 108 5.74 39.82 -4.19
CA ASN A 108 6.14 40.81 -5.18
C ASN A 108 7.25 40.32 -6.13
N TYR A 109 7.47 39.00 -6.27
CA TYR A 109 8.48 38.48 -7.17
C TYR A 109 8.18 38.86 -8.63
N SER A 110 9.02 39.73 -9.20
CA SER A 110 8.71 40.43 -10.46
C SER A 110 9.05 39.68 -11.74
N LYS A 111 9.62 38.46 -11.65
CA LYS A 111 10.08 37.68 -12.82
C LYS A 111 9.16 36.50 -13.15
N GLU A 112 7.94 36.52 -12.62
CA GLU A 112 6.90 35.52 -12.88
C GLU A 112 7.38 34.08 -12.61
N ASP A 113 7.41 33.23 -13.64
CA ASP A 113 7.76 31.82 -13.55
C ASP A 113 9.24 31.52 -13.85
N TYR A 114 10.06 32.52 -14.14
CA TYR A 114 11.46 32.36 -14.54
C TYR A 114 12.44 32.74 -13.42
N ILE A 115 13.33 31.83 -13.08
CA ILE A 115 14.39 32.02 -12.08
C ILE A 115 15.76 31.87 -12.74
N LYS A 116 16.68 32.78 -12.45
CA LYS A 116 18.11 32.63 -12.76
C LYS A 116 18.91 32.57 -11.47
N PRO A 117 19.41 31.39 -11.06
CA PRO A 117 20.18 31.27 -9.84
C PRO A 117 21.65 31.65 -10.06
N GLU A 118 22.29 32.07 -8.98
CA GLU A 118 23.74 32.13 -8.83
C GLU A 118 24.13 31.03 -7.85
N VAL A 119 24.92 30.06 -8.34
CA VAL A 119 25.30 28.87 -7.57
C VAL A 119 26.81 28.87 -7.36
N ILE A 120 27.23 28.74 -6.10
CA ILE A 120 28.64 28.52 -5.73
C ILE A 120 28.75 27.07 -5.27
N PHE A 121 29.54 26.29 -6.00
CA PHE A 121 29.80 24.89 -5.67
C PHE A 121 30.91 24.75 -4.63
N GLY A 122 30.86 23.66 -3.86
CA GLY A 122 31.97 23.27 -2.99
C GLY A 122 33.24 22.96 -3.81
N THR A 123 34.41 23.04 -3.16
CA THR A 123 35.69 22.78 -3.82
C THR A 123 35.71 21.41 -4.50
N GLY A 124 35.98 21.38 -5.80
CA GLY A 124 36.05 20.14 -6.59
C GLY A 124 34.72 19.62 -7.12
N TYR A 125 33.64 20.38 -6.97
CA TYR A 125 32.35 20.15 -7.63
C TYR A 125 32.12 21.14 -8.76
N SER A 126 31.45 20.69 -9.81
CA SER A 126 30.94 21.52 -10.89
C SER A 126 29.63 20.95 -11.42
N SER A 127 28.89 21.74 -12.18
CA SER A 127 27.66 21.28 -12.82
C SER A 127 27.61 21.76 -14.26
N GLN A 128 27.04 20.92 -15.12
CA GLN A 128 26.64 21.26 -16.49
C GLN A 128 25.12 21.42 -16.63
N SER A 129 24.41 21.48 -15.49
CA SER A 129 22.95 21.61 -15.48
C SER A 129 22.53 22.89 -16.19
N THR A 130 21.51 22.77 -17.05
CA THR A 130 20.91 23.90 -17.75
C THR A 130 20.23 24.87 -16.78
N LEU A 131 19.89 24.44 -15.56
CA LEU A 131 19.33 25.29 -14.50
C LEU A 131 20.23 26.49 -14.16
N LEU A 132 21.55 26.38 -14.39
CA LEU A 132 22.50 27.48 -14.15
C LEU A 132 22.30 28.66 -15.10
N ASN A 133 21.70 28.44 -16.27
CA ASN A 133 21.37 29.50 -17.22
C ASN A 133 20.03 30.17 -16.91
N GLY A 134 19.29 29.60 -15.96
CA GLY A 134 17.93 29.96 -15.59
C GLY A 134 16.91 28.94 -16.10
N PHE A 135 15.73 28.94 -15.47
CA PHE A 135 14.71 27.92 -15.66
C PHE A 135 13.30 28.45 -15.36
N HIS A 136 12.30 27.84 -15.99
CA HIS A 136 10.90 27.97 -15.59
C HIS A 136 10.57 26.90 -14.54
N TYR A 137 9.74 27.21 -13.54
CA TYR A 137 9.48 26.25 -12.44
C TYR A 137 8.08 25.66 -12.41
N LYS A 138 7.07 26.34 -12.97
CA LYS A 138 5.67 25.93 -12.84
C LYS A 138 5.43 24.52 -13.39
N GLY A 139 5.02 23.60 -12.50
CA GLY A 139 4.71 22.21 -12.83
C GLY A 139 5.92 21.35 -13.24
N GLN A 140 7.16 21.84 -13.07
CA GLN A 140 8.36 21.12 -13.48
C GLN A 140 9.00 20.34 -12.32
N ASP A 141 9.63 19.22 -12.68
CA ASP A 141 10.58 18.49 -11.83
C ASP A 141 11.99 19.01 -12.12
N LEU A 142 12.55 19.80 -11.20
CA LEU A 142 13.85 20.45 -11.40
C LEU A 142 14.93 19.72 -10.60
N ARG A 143 16.03 19.38 -11.27
CA ARG A 143 17.20 18.75 -10.64
C ARG A 143 18.50 19.43 -11.01
N LEU A 144 19.27 19.78 -9.99
CA LEU A 144 20.63 20.28 -10.13
C LEU A 144 21.60 19.12 -9.86
N ASP A 145 22.05 18.50 -10.95
CA ASP A 145 23.06 17.46 -10.90
C ASP A 145 24.45 18.07 -10.87
N ILE A 146 25.28 17.68 -9.90
CA ILE A 146 26.65 18.14 -9.73
C ILE A 146 27.61 16.95 -9.77
N GLN A 147 28.74 17.15 -10.41
CA GLN A 147 29.78 16.15 -10.58
C GLN A 147 31.04 16.56 -9.84
N SER A 148 31.74 15.58 -9.28
CA SER A 148 33.10 15.75 -8.79
C SER A 148 34.02 14.80 -9.54
N LEU A 149 35.28 15.19 -9.72
CA LEU A 149 36.32 14.31 -10.26
C LEU A 149 36.68 13.15 -9.30
N LYS A 150 36.25 13.20 -8.03
CA LYS A 150 36.65 12.25 -6.98
C LYS A 150 35.48 11.62 -6.20
N ALA A 151 34.23 12.02 -6.48
CA ALA A 151 33.04 11.56 -5.78
C ALA A 151 31.93 11.19 -6.75
N GLU A 152 30.91 10.50 -6.25
CA GLU A 152 29.70 10.15 -7.01
C GLU A 152 28.91 11.40 -7.42
N LEU A 153 28.06 11.25 -8.44
CA LEU A 153 27.11 12.27 -8.87
C LEU A 153 26.18 12.61 -7.70
N LEU A 154 26.12 13.87 -7.30
CA LEU A 154 25.12 14.35 -6.33
C LEU A 154 24.00 15.05 -7.11
N SER A 155 22.75 14.83 -6.71
CA SER A 155 21.58 15.44 -7.34
C SER A 155 20.78 16.18 -6.28
N TYR A 156 20.52 17.46 -6.52
CA TYR A 156 19.66 18.28 -5.67
C TYR A 156 18.32 18.51 -6.35
N TYR A 157 17.21 18.23 -5.66
CA TYR A 157 15.91 18.70 -6.14
C TYR A 157 15.76 20.19 -5.87
N VAL A 158 15.45 20.96 -6.90
CA VAL A 158 15.16 22.38 -6.76
C VAL A 158 13.65 22.55 -6.65
N ILE A 159 13.19 22.93 -5.47
CA ILE A 159 11.77 23.11 -5.13
C ILE A 159 11.50 24.61 -5.04
N VAL A 160 10.57 25.10 -5.87
CA VAL A 160 10.17 26.52 -5.88
C VAL A 160 8.72 26.63 -5.41
N ILE A 161 8.55 27.33 -4.29
CA ILE A 161 7.27 27.58 -3.63
C ILE A 161 6.96 29.06 -3.78
N PRO A 162 6.11 29.47 -4.75
CA PRO A 162 5.68 30.85 -4.86
C PRO A 162 4.80 31.24 -3.67
N HIS A 163 4.63 32.55 -3.45
CA HIS A 163 3.77 33.06 -2.37
C HIS A 163 2.37 32.43 -2.38
N GLN A 164 1.81 32.22 -3.58
CA GLN A 164 0.61 31.43 -3.81
C GLN A 164 0.96 30.21 -4.69
N ALA A 165 1.14 29.05 -4.07
CA ALA A 165 1.57 27.81 -4.71
C ALA A 165 0.43 26.94 -5.22
N VAL A 166 -0.78 27.13 -4.69
CA VAL A 166 -1.99 26.43 -5.11
C VAL A 166 -3.16 27.41 -5.26
N VAL A 167 -3.95 27.24 -6.31
CA VAL A 167 -5.14 28.03 -6.58
C VAL A 167 -6.32 27.10 -6.82
N PHE A 168 -7.44 27.36 -6.15
CA PHE A 168 -8.70 26.68 -6.45
C PHE A 168 -9.44 27.42 -7.57
N GLN A 169 -9.86 26.68 -8.59
CA GLN A 169 -10.51 27.25 -9.79
C GLN A 169 -12.05 27.23 -9.72
N GLY A 170 -12.63 26.75 -8.62
CA GLY A 170 -14.08 26.70 -8.43
C GLY A 170 -14.64 27.83 -7.55
N SER A 171 -15.96 27.86 -7.42
CA SER A 171 -16.67 28.67 -6.42
C SER A 171 -16.55 28.06 -5.03
N VAL A 172 -16.19 28.88 -4.04
CA VAL A 172 -16.25 28.48 -2.63
C VAL A 172 -17.71 28.44 -2.20
N GLU A 173 -18.20 27.24 -1.90
CA GLU A 173 -19.61 26.98 -1.60
C GLU A 173 -19.81 26.38 -0.21
N GLU A 174 -21.07 26.39 0.23
CA GLU A 174 -21.53 25.57 1.35
C GLU A 174 -22.25 24.34 0.82
N LYS A 175 -21.92 23.16 1.35
CA LYS A 175 -22.53 21.90 0.93
C LYS A 175 -23.00 21.09 2.12
N THR A 176 -24.08 20.35 1.92
CA THR A 176 -24.56 19.34 2.86
C THR A 176 -24.45 17.97 2.20
N PHE A 177 -23.81 17.04 2.87
CA PHE A 177 -23.66 15.66 2.39
C PHE A 177 -24.22 14.67 3.39
N THR A 178 -24.66 13.51 2.88
CA THR A 178 -24.95 12.34 3.70
C THR A 178 -23.79 11.36 3.55
N LEU A 179 -23.13 11.02 4.64
CA LEU A 179 -21.90 10.23 4.60
C LEU A 179 -22.14 8.80 4.08
N GLY A 180 -21.35 8.38 3.09
CA GLY A 180 -21.44 7.05 2.47
C GLY A 180 -20.29 6.74 1.49
N PRO A 181 -20.23 5.50 0.97
CA PRO A 181 -19.08 4.88 0.30
C PRO A 181 -18.73 5.36 -1.11
N GLU A 182 -19.56 6.21 -1.71
CA GLU A 182 -19.34 6.76 -3.05
C GLU A 182 -19.44 8.29 -3.06
N LEU A 183 -19.54 8.89 -1.88
CA LEU A 183 -19.60 10.33 -1.76
C LEU A 183 -18.22 10.91 -2.09
N THR A 184 -18.15 11.66 -3.18
CA THR A 184 -16.95 12.34 -3.61
C THR A 184 -17.05 13.85 -3.54
N ILE A 185 -15.88 14.46 -3.42
CA ILE A 185 -15.67 15.89 -3.60
C ILE A 185 -14.63 16.03 -4.70
N SER A 186 -14.96 16.83 -5.72
CA SER A 186 -14.01 17.24 -6.74
C SER A 186 -13.54 18.66 -6.47
N ALA A 187 -12.26 18.91 -6.71
CA ALA A 187 -11.66 20.22 -6.67
C ALA A 187 -10.76 20.40 -7.89
N ILE A 188 -11.05 21.39 -8.72
CA ILE A 188 -10.18 21.78 -9.84
C ILE A 188 -9.20 22.83 -9.33
N TYR A 189 -7.92 22.64 -9.59
CA TYR A 189 -6.87 23.47 -9.02
C TYR A 189 -5.69 23.67 -9.97
N ASP A 190 -4.93 24.73 -9.76
CA ASP A 190 -3.64 24.92 -10.40
C ASP A 190 -2.51 24.93 -9.38
N ILE A 191 -1.44 24.19 -9.68
CA ILE A 191 -0.17 24.31 -8.98
C ILE A 191 0.65 25.38 -9.71
N LEU A 192 1.04 26.42 -8.98
CA LEU A 192 1.86 27.50 -9.51
C LEU A 192 3.35 27.29 -9.23
N GLY A 193 3.71 26.43 -8.27
CA GLY A 193 5.11 26.06 -7.97
C GLY A 193 5.65 24.88 -8.80
N THR A 194 6.76 24.31 -8.34
CA THR A 194 7.28 23.03 -8.87
C THR A 194 6.32 21.87 -8.64
N ARG A 195 6.50 20.77 -9.40
CA ARG A 195 5.66 19.57 -9.26
C ARG A 195 5.82 18.89 -7.90
N THR A 196 6.98 19.02 -7.26
CA THR A 196 7.23 18.62 -5.87
C THR A 196 7.26 19.87 -4.99
N THR A 197 6.74 19.78 -3.77
CA THR A 197 6.79 20.84 -2.75
C THR A 197 7.35 20.28 -1.43
N VAL A 198 7.38 21.08 -0.36
CA VAL A 198 7.70 20.61 0.99
C VAL A 198 6.60 20.95 1.99
N ASP A 199 6.45 20.13 3.03
CA ASP A 199 5.65 20.47 4.21
C ASP A 199 6.40 21.38 5.20
N ASP A 200 5.74 21.74 6.30
CA ASP A 200 6.34 22.59 7.36
C ASP A 200 7.56 21.95 8.04
N SER A 201 7.77 20.63 7.89
CA SER A 201 8.95 19.93 8.40
C SER A 201 10.11 19.89 7.38
N GLY A 202 9.89 20.39 6.17
CA GLY A 202 10.85 20.35 5.07
C GLY A 202 10.85 19.02 4.30
N LYS A 203 9.89 18.13 4.56
CA LYS A 203 9.78 16.86 3.85
C LYS A 203 9.15 17.08 2.48
N ALA A 204 9.76 16.52 1.44
CA ALA A 204 9.25 16.58 0.08
C ALA A 204 7.89 15.86 -0.06
N LEU A 205 6.96 16.50 -0.78
CA LEU A 205 5.62 16.03 -1.07
C LEU A 205 5.31 16.16 -2.57
N ASP A 206 4.60 15.18 -3.11
CA ASP A 206 4.24 15.09 -4.53
C ASP A 206 2.72 14.98 -4.76
N LYS A 207 1.91 15.16 -3.71
CA LYS A 207 0.46 14.97 -3.75
C LYS A 207 -0.31 16.11 -3.09
N VAL A 208 -1.29 16.63 -3.83
CA VAL A 208 -2.33 17.52 -3.32
C VAL A 208 -3.36 16.68 -2.58
N PHE A 209 -3.93 17.23 -1.50
CA PHE A 209 -4.99 16.56 -0.73
C PHE A 209 -6.01 17.58 -0.24
N ILE A 210 -7.18 17.11 0.19
CA ILE A 210 -8.17 17.95 0.88
C ILE A 210 -8.08 17.69 2.38
N ARG A 211 -7.97 18.75 3.16
CA ARG A 211 -8.04 18.74 4.62
C ARG A 211 -9.42 19.16 5.08
N PHE A 212 -10.02 18.38 5.97
CA PHE A 212 -11.25 18.71 6.67
C PHE A 212 -10.93 19.16 8.08
N THR A 213 -11.27 20.40 8.41
CA THR A 213 -11.10 20.98 9.74
C THR A 213 -12.47 21.16 10.38
N ASP A 214 -12.66 20.56 11.56
CA ASP A 214 -13.91 20.66 12.31
C ASP A 214 -14.13 22.11 12.78
N GLN A 215 -15.27 22.70 12.42
CA GLN A 215 -15.55 24.11 12.70
C GLN A 215 -15.79 24.40 14.19
N ALA A 216 -16.24 23.41 14.96
CA ALA A 216 -16.50 23.57 16.38
C ALA A 216 -15.21 23.51 17.21
N THR A 217 -14.25 22.66 16.81
CA THR A 217 -13.03 22.39 17.59
C THR A 217 -11.76 22.99 16.97
N GLY A 218 -11.79 23.40 15.70
CA GLY A 218 -10.63 23.85 14.94
C GLY A 218 -9.60 22.77 14.65
N LYS A 219 -9.89 21.50 14.97
CA LYS A 219 -8.97 20.37 14.76
C LYS A 219 -9.14 19.75 13.39
N VAL A 220 -8.03 19.26 12.82
CA VAL A 220 -8.07 18.46 11.59
C VAL A 220 -8.76 17.13 11.88
N ALA A 221 -9.88 16.90 11.20
CA ALA A 221 -10.69 15.69 11.32
C ALA A 221 -10.25 14.61 10.31
N ALA A 222 -9.86 15.02 9.10
CA ALA A 222 -9.38 14.12 8.06
C ALA A 222 -8.48 14.84 7.04
N GLU A 223 -7.53 14.11 6.48
CA GLU A 223 -6.80 14.49 5.27
C GLU A 223 -7.03 13.39 4.23
N VAL A 224 -7.53 13.77 3.07
CA VAL A 224 -7.96 12.84 2.02
C VAL A 224 -7.21 13.10 0.73
N TYR A 225 -6.58 12.05 0.22
CA TYR A 225 -5.79 12.07 -1.00
C TYR A 225 -6.63 11.56 -2.17
N GLU A 226 -6.18 11.85 -3.40
CA GLU A 226 -6.81 11.34 -4.62
C GLU A 226 -7.09 9.83 -4.50
N SER A 227 -8.32 9.43 -4.76
CA SER A 227 -8.66 8.01 -4.81
C SER A 227 -8.14 7.45 -6.14
N GLY A 228 -7.24 6.47 -6.08
CA GLY A 228 -6.70 5.80 -7.27
C GLY A 228 -7.74 5.06 -8.13
N SER A 229 -9.03 5.10 -7.72
CA SER A 229 -10.17 4.61 -8.49
C SER A 229 -10.69 5.62 -9.53
N TYR A 230 -10.25 6.87 -9.47
CA TYR A 230 -10.51 7.90 -10.47
C TYR A 230 -9.22 8.08 -11.27
N GLY A 231 -9.33 8.08 -12.60
CA GLY A 231 -8.16 8.32 -13.45
C GLY A 231 -7.57 9.70 -13.16
N HIS A 232 -6.25 9.84 -13.29
CA HIS A 232 -5.56 11.12 -13.11
C HIS A 232 -6.07 12.14 -14.14
N GLY A 233 -7.04 12.95 -13.72
CA GLY A 233 -7.68 13.99 -14.52
C GLY A 233 -6.90 15.29 -14.54
N GLY A 234 -5.56 15.23 -14.71
CA GLY A 234 -4.71 16.42 -14.71
C GLY A 234 -4.85 17.25 -13.42
N ASN A 235 -5.43 18.44 -13.55
CA ASN A 235 -5.59 19.47 -12.50
C ASN A 235 -6.90 19.32 -11.70
N GLU A 236 -7.49 18.12 -11.67
CA GLU A 236 -8.70 17.82 -10.90
C GLU A 236 -8.38 16.78 -9.83
N LEU A 237 -8.67 17.11 -8.57
CA LEU A 237 -8.58 16.21 -7.44
C LEU A 237 -9.97 15.69 -7.09
N ILE A 238 -10.18 14.38 -7.22
CA ILE A 238 -11.40 13.70 -6.75
C ILE A 238 -11.06 12.86 -5.52
N VAL A 239 -11.69 13.18 -4.40
CA VAL A 239 -11.48 12.48 -3.12
C VAL A 239 -12.78 11.85 -2.63
N GLU A 240 -12.65 10.69 -2.00
CA GLU A 240 -13.73 10.02 -1.27
C GLU A 240 -13.65 10.38 0.21
N LEU A 241 -14.80 10.65 0.85
CA LEU A 241 -14.82 10.90 2.28
C LEU A 241 -14.55 9.60 3.07
N PRO A 242 -13.69 9.63 4.10
CA PRO A 242 -13.31 8.42 4.80
C PRO A 242 -14.42 7.97 5.76
N PRO A 243 -14.56 6.65 5.98
CA PRO A 243 -15.54 6.12 6.94
C PRO A 243 -15.34 6.57 8.39
N SER A 244 -14.16 7.09 8.72
CA SER A 244 -13.83 7.62 10.04
C SER A 244 -14.30 9.05 10.28
N LEU A 245 -14.77 9.76 9.24
CA LEU A 245 -15.31 11.11 9.40
C LEU A 245 -16.64 11.04 10.17
N LEU A 246 -16.78 11.85 11.21
CA LEU A 246 -18.01 11.92 11.99
C LEU A 246 -19.02 12.90 11.38
N PRO A 247 -20.31 12.79 11.69
CA PRO A 247 -21.27 13.84 11.38
C PRO A 247 -20.89 15.14 12.09
N GLY A 248 -21.00 16.27 11.39
CA GLY A 248 -20.55 17.57 11.91
C GLY A 248 -20.47 18.64 10.84
N GLU A 249 -19.93 19.80 11.21
CA GLU A 249 -19.68 20.93 10.31
C GLU A 249 -18.17 21.12 10.13
N TYR A 250 -17.71 21.15 8.88
CA TYR A 250 -16.29 21.20 8.53
C TYR A 250 -16.00 22.32 7.54
N ALA A 251 -14.81 22.92 7.61
CA ALA A 251 -14.21 23.61 6.49
C ALA A 251 -13.38 22.61 5.67
N ALA A 252 -13.40 22.72 4.34
CA ALA A 252 -12.56 21.91 3.46
C ALA A 252 -11.56 22.79 2.72
N GLU A 253 -10.28 22.43 2.82
CA GLU A 253 -9.16 23.17 2.25
C GLU A 253 -8.35 22.25 1.35
N LEU A 254 -7.97 22.73 0.17
CA LEU A 254 -7.01 22.08 -0.71
C LEU A 254 -5.61 22.44 -0.24
N VAL A 255 -4.79 21.44 0.05
CA VAL A 255 -3.46 21.61 0.65
C VAL A 255 -2.38 21.17 -0.32
N TRP A 256 -1.35 22.01 -0.46
CA TRP A 256 -0.14 21.75 -1.22
C TRP A 256 1.07 22.22 -0.42
N GLY A 257 1.79 21.27 0.18
CA GLY A 257 2.90 21.58 1.08
C GLY A 257 2.41 22.30 2.33
N SER A 258 3.04 23.44 2.65
CA SER A 258 2.63 24.32 3.75
C SER A 258 1.47 25.26 3.41
N GLN A 259 0.99 25.29 2.17
CA GLN A 259 -0.07 26.20 1.74
C GLN A 259 -1.42 25.50 1.61
N ALA A 260 -2.48 26.23 1.93
CA ALA A 260 -3.85 25.77 1.84
C ALA A 260 -4.75 26.84 1.22
N VAL A 261 -5.73 26.42 0.43
CA VAL A 261 -6.78 27.28 -0.13
C VAL A 261 -8.15 26.68 0.16
N THR A 262 -9.09 27.50 0.66
CA THR A 262 -10.44 27.02 0.98
C THR A 262 -11.18 26.59 -0.30
N VAL A 263 -11.72 25.37 -0.28
CA VAL A 263 -12.56 24.79 -1.36
C VAL A 263 -14.03 24.88 -0.97
N LEU A 264 -14.36 24.52 0.27
CA LEU A 264 -15.72 24.61 0.80
C LEU A 264 -15.66 25.31 2.15
N ARG A 265 -16.37 26.45 2.26
CA ARG A 265 -16.39 27.24 3.49
C ARG A 265 -17.06 26.48 4.63
N LYS A 266 -18.14 25.76 4.31
CA LYS A 266 -18.89 24.95 5.24
C LYS A 266 -19.37 23.67 4.56
N VAL A 267 -19.06 22.54 5.17
CA VAL A 267 -19.48 21.20 4.78
C VAL A 267 -20.24 20.62 5.95
N THR A 268 -21.55 20.46 5.80
CA THR A 268 -22.39 19.79 6.79
C THR A 268 -22.48 18.31 6.45
N VAL A 269 -21.84 17.47 7.26
CA VAL A 269 -21.88 16.01 7.10
C VAL A 269 -22.98 15.45 8.01
N LYS A 270 -24.00 14.84 7.39
CA LYS A 270 -25.09 14.14 8.07
C LYS A 270 -24.81 12.63 8.13
N PRO A 271 -25.26 11.93 9.18
CA PRO A 271 -25.16 10.48 9.22
C PRO A 271 -26.03 9.86 8.13
N GLY A 272 -25.48 8.88 7.42
CA GLY A 272 -26.23 8.01 6.50
C GLY A 272 -26.70 6.73 7.18
N THR A 273 -27.07 5.75 6.37
CA THR A 273 -27.32 4.37 6.84
C THR A 273 -26.00 3.69 7.22
N VAL A 274 -26.07 2.72 8.14
CA VAL A 274 -24.92 1.85 8.44
C VAL A 274 -24.59 1.04 7.21
N GLN A 275 -23.33 1.12 6.76
CA GLN A 275 -22.86 0.41 5.58
C GLN A 275 -21.50 -0.19 5.86
N LEU A 276 -21.44 -1.53 5.92
CA LEU A 276 -20.21 -2.26 6.15
C LEU A 276 -19.52 -2.56 4.81
N LYS A 277 -18.21 -2.35 4.74
CA LYS A 277 -17.43 -2.68 3.55
C LYS A 277 -17.35 -4.19 3.41
N ARG A 278 -17.58 -4.69 2.19
CA ARG A 278 -17.23 -6.07 1.87
C ARG A 278 -15.72 -6.23 2.03
N ALA A 279 -15.33 -7.20 2.83
CA ALA A 279 -13.92 -7.42 3.10
C ALA A 279 -13.37 -8.53 2.21
N SER A 280 -12.05 -8.56 2.09
CA SER A 280 -11.29 -9.45 1.22
C SER A 280 -10.00 -9.81 1.96
N TRP A 281 -10.11 -10.74 2.90
CA TRP A 281 -8.98 -11.10 3.77
C TRP A 281 -8.21 -12.27 3.20
N LYS A 282 -6.89 -12.07 3.03
CA LYS A 282 -5.93 -13.11 2.65
C LYS A 282 -4.98 -13.30 3.83
N MET A 283 -5.32 -14.22 4.70
CA MET A 283 -4.71 -14.38 6.02
C MET A 283 -3.81 -15.61 6.06
N LEU A 284 -2.82 -15.61 6.93
CA LEU A 284 -2.16 -16.85 7.35
C LEU A 284 -2.91 -17.49 8.53
N GLU A 285 -2.77 -18.81 8.71
CA GLU A 285 -3.43 -19.54 9.82
C GLU A 285 -3.14 -18.95 11.21
N ASN A 286 -1.98 -18.32 11.40
CA ASN A 286 -1.56 -17.71 12.65
C ASN A 286 -1.98 -16.23 12.80
N GLU A 287 -2.80 -15.71 11.88
CA GLU A 287 -3.31 -14.33 11.88
C GLU A 287 -4.84 -14.35 12.05
N PRO A 288 -5.37 -14.45 13.29
CA PRO A 288 -6.80 -14.57 13.51
C PRO A 288 -7.54 -13.23 13.47
N ASP A 289 -6.84 -12.11 13.38
CA ASP A 289 -7.42 -10.78 13.56
C ASP A 289 -8.12 -10.29 12.30
N ILE A 290 -9.41 -9.98 12.40
CA ILE A 290 -10.20 -9.37 11.33
C ILE A 290 -10.49 -7.91 11.64
N GLU A 291 -10.32 -7.05 10.64
CA GLU A 291 -10.69 -5.65 10.71
C GLU A 291 -11.73 -5.33 9.64
N ILE A 292 -12.85 -4.74 10.06
CA ILE A 292 -13.96 -4.38 9.19
C ILE A 292 -14.08 -2.86 9.18
N THR A 293 -14.11 -2.30 7.97
CA THR A 293 -14.35 -0.87 7.75
C THR A 293 -15.83 -0.66 7.43
N GLY A 294 -16.42 0.46 7.86
CA GLY A 294 -17.79 0.78 7.51
C GLY A 294 -18.17 2.22 7.82
N PHE A 295 -19.26 2.72 7.22
CA PHE A 295 -19.76 4.06 7.44
C PHE A 295 -20.85 4.09 8.52
N ASN A 296 -20.92 5.23 9.22
CA ASN A 296 -22.00 5.57 10.16
C ASN A 296 -22.19 4.57 11.32
N LEU A 297 -21.12 3.92 11.78
CA LEU A 297 -21.16 2.88 12.82
C LEU A 297 -21.51 3.46 14.20
N PRO A 298 -22.70 3.20 14.79
CA PRO A 298 -22.99 3.65 16.15
C PRO A 298 -22.13 2.88 17.18
N PRO A 299 -21.47 3.55 18.13
CA PRO A 299 -20.58 2.88 19.10
C PRO A 299 -21.33 1.96 20.08
N THR A 300 -22.64 2.16 20.25
CA THR A 300 -23.48 1.42 21.19
C THR A 300 -24.18 0.21 20.56
N ALA A 301 -24.05 0.01 19.25
CA ALA A 301 -24.72 -1.09 18.55
C ALA A 301 -24.03 -2.43 18.80
N ARG A 302 -24.76 -3.54 18.68
CA ARG A 302 -24.17 -4.88 18.72
C ARG A 302 -23.77 -5.31 17.32
N TYR A 303 -22.46 -5.43 17.09
CA TYR A 303 -21.90 -5.91 15.83
C TYR A 303 -21.47 -7.36 15.96
N GLU A 304 -21.89 -8.18 14.99
CA GLU A 304 -21.51 -9.58 14.95
C GLU A 304 -21.22 -9.98 13.49
N ALA A 305 -20.39 -11.01 13.30
CA ALA A 305 -20.17 -11.64 12.02
C ALA A 305 -20.42 -13.15 12.14
N ILE A 306 -20.92 -13.76 11.07
CA ILE A 306 -20.99 -15.20 10.91
C ILE A 306 -19.99 -15.59 9.83
N VAL A 307 -19.00 -16.42 10.20
CA VAL A 307 -18.02 -17.01 9.28
C VAL A 307 -18.40 -18.46 9.03
N GLN A 308 -18.51 -18.85 7.77
CA GLN A 308 -19.02 -20.17 7.40
C GLN A 308 -18.48 -20.66 6.05
N ASN A 309 -18.48 -21.99 5.89
CA ASN A 309 -18.35 -22.70 4.63
C ASN A 309 -19.14 -24.02 4.74
N ASP A 310 -19.18 -24.84 3.69
CA ASP A 310 -19.98 -26.09 3.70
C ASP A 310 -19.34 -27.24 4.52
N PHE A 311 -18.12 -27.07 5.05
CA PHE A 311 -17.38 -28.12 5.77
C PHE A 311 -17.42 -28.01 7.29
N ILE A 312 -17.71 -26.83 7.82
CA ILE A 312 -17.78 -26.59 9.26
C ILE A 312 -19.10 -25.92 9.64
N LYS A 313 -19.49 -26.05 10.91
CA LYS A 313 -20.65 -25.31 11.43
C LYS A 313 -20.35 -23.80 11.41
N PRO A 314 -21.32 -22.95 11.02
CA PRO A 314 -21.16 -21.50 11.08
C PRO A 314 -20.70 -21.03 12.45
N GLN A 315 -19.68 -20.18 12.48
CA GLN A 315 -19.12 -19.61 13.70
C GLN A 315 -19.49 -18.14 13.81
N ARG A 316 -19.93 -17.73 14.99
CA ARG A 316 -20.30 -16.34 15.28
C ARG A 316 -19.15 -15.64 15.99
N ILE A 317 -18.87 -14.41 15.56
CA ILE A 317 -17.80 -13.55 16.07
C ILE A 317 -18.46 -12.28 16.58
N ALA A 318 -18.19 -11.91 17.83
CA ALA A 318 -18.53 -10.59 18.33
C ALA A 318 -17.49 -9.58 17.81
N LEU A 319 -17.97 -8.49 17.19
CA LEU A 319 -17.11 -7.44 16.67
C LEU A 319 -17.09 -6.27 17.65
N LYS A 320 -15.90 -5.80 17.97
CA LYS A 320 -15.67 -4.67 18.86
C LYS A 320 -15.59 -3.39 18.04
N TYR A 321 -16.32 -2.36 18.49
CA TYR A 321 -16.14 -1.00 18.00
C TYR A 321 -14.80 -0.47 18.52
N GLU A 322 -13.88 -0.13 17.62
CA GLU A 322 -12.58 0.42 18.00
C GLU A 322 -12.58 1.95 17.93
N LYS A 323 -13.04 2.47 16.79
CA LYS A 323 -13.07 3.91 16.50
C LYS A 323 -14.05 4.17 15.34
N PRO A 324 -14.37 5.44 15.05
CA PRO A 324 -15.22 5.78 13.91
C PRO A 324 -14.74 5.07 12.64
N GLY A 325 -15.67 4.36 12.02
CA GLY A 325 -15.47 3.62 10.80
C GLY A 325 -14.71 2.29 10.89
N LYS A 326 -14.35 1.81 12.10
CA LYS A 326 -13.57 0.58 12.27
C LYS A 326 -14.15 -0.35 13.36
N LEU A 327 -14.35 -1.60 12.99
CA LEU A 327 -14.63 -2.72 13.88
C LEU A 327 -13.48 -3.73 13.84
N SER A 328 -13.26 -4.44 14.93
CA SER A 328 -12.28 -5.52 15.03
C SER A 328 -12.91 -6.80 15.57
N GLY A 329 -12.31 -7.95 15.32
CA GLY A 329 -12.69 -9.22 15.92
C GLY A 329 -11.59 -10.26 15.76
N MET A 330 -11.74 -11.39 16.45
CA MET A 330 -10.83 -12.53 16.30
C MET A 330 -11.60 -13.72 15.75
N LEU A 331 -11.01 -14.39 14.76
CA LEU A 331 -11.50 -15.68 14.28
C LEU A 331 -11.44 -16.71 15.42
N PRO A 332 -12.52 -17.49 15.65
CA PRO A 332 -12.50 -18.57 16.62
C PRO A 332 -11.47 -19.65 16.23
N GLN A 333 -10.87 -20.31 17.22
CA GLN A 333 -9.88 -21.39 16.99
C GLN A 333 -10.41 -22.56 16.14
N ALA A 334 -11.73 -22.71 16.04
CA ALA A 334 -12.36 -23.73 15.19
C ALA A 334 -12.24 -23.42 13.68
N ILE A 335 -11.94 -22.17 13.32
CA ILE A 335 -11.70 -21.73 11.95
C ILE A 335 -10.22 -22.00 11.61
N THR A 336 -9.96 -22.92 10.69
CA THR A 336 -8.60 -23.27 10.21
C THR A 336 -8.38 -22.79 8.77
N SER A 337 -7.33 -23.26 8.07
CA SER A 337 -7.19 -22.99 6.64
C SER A 337 -8.45 -23.35 5.85
N GLY A 338 -8.75 -22.54 4.85
CA GLY A 338 -9.97 -22.67 4.06
C GLY A 338 -10.42 -21.36 3.46
N ASN A 339 -11.42 -21.49 2.58
CA ASN A 339 -12.17 -20.37 2.05
C ASN A 339 -13.51 -20.28 2.80
N TYR A 340 -13.88 -19.06 3.19
CA TYR A 340 -15.08 -18.81 3.97
C TYR A 340 -15.84 -17.60 3.48
N LYS A 341 -17.17 -17.69 3.59
CA LYS A 341 -18.09 -16.57 3.50
C LYS A 341 -18.24 -15.90 4.85
N ILE A 342 -18.36 -14.57 4.83
CA ILE A 342 -18.73 -13.76 5.99
C ILE A 342 -20.12 -13.13 5.78
N THR A 343 -20.93 -13.15 6.82
CA THR A 343 -22.23 -12.45 6.89
C THR A 343 -22.21 -11.51 8.07
N TYR A 344 -22.52 -10.23 7.85
CA TYR A 344 -22.49 -9.23 8.91
C TYR A 344 -23.86 -9.06 9.55
N LEU A 345 -23.89 -8.88 10.86
CA LEU A 345 -25.10 -8.64 11.63
C LEU A 345 -24.95 -7.35 12.45
N LEU A 346 -25.98 -6.51 12.39
CA LEU A 346 -26.18 -5.35 13.25
C LEU A 346 -27.42 -5.59 14.10
N ASP A 347 -27.26 -5.64 15.42
CA ASP A 347 -28.33 -5.92 16.38
C ASP A 347 -29.11 -7.21 16.02
N GLY A 348 -28.39 -8.21 15.52
CA GLY A 348 -28.92 -9.50 15.07
C GLY A 348 -29.56 -9.50 13.67
N LYS A 349 -29.60 -8.38 12.95
CA LYS A 349 -30.13 -8.29 11.58
C LYS A 349 -29.01 -8.29 10.54
N GLU A 350 -29.16 -9.12 9.52
CA GLU A 350 -28.22 -9.21 8.41
C GLU A 350 -28.08 -7.87 7.68
N GLN A 351 -26.82 -7.49 7.44
CA GLN A 351 -26.44 -6.30 6.69
C GLN A 351 -25.84 -6.72 5.36
N LYS A 352 -26.34 -6.14 4.27
CA LYS A 352 -25.71 -6.29 2.96
C LYS A 352 -24.50 -5.36 2.89
N PRO A 353 -23.27 -5.88 2.76
CA PRO A 353 -22.11 -5.02 2.64
C PRO A 353 -22.15 -4.24 1.32
N TYR A 354 -21.59 -3.05 1.33
CA TYR A 354 -21.31 -2.33 0.10
C TYR A 354 -19.97 -2.80 -0.47
N GLU A 355 -19.82 -2.67 -1.78
CA GLU A 355 -18.57 -2.92 -2.48
C GLU A 355 -18.02 -1.57 -2.93
N ALA A 356 -16.75 -1.30 -2.66
CA ALA A 356 -16.09 -0.17 -3.30
C ALA A 356 -16.03 -0.44 -4.81
N ARG A 357 -15.77 0.60 -5.63
CA ARG A 357 -15.72 0.54 -7.12
C ARG A 357 -14.76 -0.50 -7.75
N GLY A 358 -14.16 -1.38 -6.95
CA GLY A 358 -13.47 -2.59 -7.42
C GLY A 358 -14.47 -3.62 -7.97
N TRP A 359 -14.90 -3.43 -9.22
CA TRP A 359 -15.76 -4.37 -9.96
C TRP A 359 -15.22 -5.80 -9.90
N VAL A 360 -13.89 -5.96 -9.94
CA VAL A 360 -13.25 -7.26 -9.88
C VAL A 360 -13.67 -8.05 -8.63
N GLU A 361 -13.65 -7.44 -7.44
CA GLU A 361 -13.98 -8.17 -6.21
C GLU A 361 -15.46 -8.58 -6.16
N ARG A 362 -16.35 -7.71 -6.62
CA ARG A 362 -17.79 -7.99 -6.77
C ARG A 362 -18.07 -9.26 -7.56
N TYR A 363 -17.33 -9.44 -8.65
CA TYR A 363 -17.53 -10.54 -9.60
C TYR A 363 -16.54 -11.71 -9.39
N SER A 364 -15.74 -11.70 -8.32
CA SER A 364 -14.72 -12.73 -8.03
C SER A 364 -15.13 -13.78 -6.99
N GLY A 365 -16.44 -14.01 -6.80
CA GLY A 365 -16.97 -15.08 -5.94
C GLY A 365 -17.56 -14.60 -4.61
N ASP A 366 -18.15 -15.53 -3.86
CA ASP A 366 -18.85 -15.24 -2.58
C ASP A 366 -17.94 -15.36 -1.35
N ASP A 367 -16.88 -16.18 -1.45
CA ASP A 367 -15.87 -16.32 -0.40
C ASP A 367 -15.05 -15.04 -0.28
N ASN A 368 -14.83 -14.61 0.96
CA ASN A 368 -14.24 -13.30 1.29
C ASN A 368 -13.13 -13.40 2.35
N ILE A 369 -13.00 -14.56 3.00
CA ILE A 369 -11.93 -14.88 3.94
C ILE A 369 -11.18 -16.09 3.38
N TYR A 370 -9.89 -15.92 3.12
CA TYR A 370 -9.00 -16.95 2.61
C TYR A 370 -7.86 -17.16 3.60
N ILE A 371 -7.94 -18.24 4.38
CA ILE A 371 -6.93 -18.58 5.39
C ILE A 371 -5.98 -19.61 4.78
N ARG A 372 -4.72 -19.22 4.66
CA ARG A 372 -3.70 -19.93 3.89
C ARG A 372 -2.57 -20.42 4.79
N LYS A 373 -1.87 -21.44 4.32
CA LYS A 373 -0.68 -22.00 4.98
C LYS A 373 0.59 -21.22 4.63
N SER A 374 0.60 -20.57 3.48
CA SER A 374 1.68 -19.69 3.03
C SER A 374 1.13 -18.52 2.21
N ASN A 375 1.93 -17.46 2.10
CA ASN A 375 1.55 -16.28 1.32
C ASN A 375 1.48 -16.53 -0.19
N THR A 376 2.17 -17.56 -0.69
CA THR A 376 2.17 -17.95 -2.11
C THR A 376 1.05 -18.92 -2.46
N GLN A 377 0.41 -19.54 -1.46
CA GLN A 377 -0.61 -20.54 -1.69
C GLN A 377 -1.74 -19.96 -2.55
N PRO A 378 -2.09 -20.63 -3.67
CA PRO A 378 -3.14 -20.16 -4.56
C PRO A 378 -4.52 -20.27 -3.90
N ILE A 379 -5.45 -19.42 -4.34
CA ILE A 379 -6.83 -19.36 -3.81
C ILE A 379 -7.80 -19.73 -4.92
N LEU A 380 -8.65 -20.74 -4.69
CA LEU A 380 -9.76 -21.06 -5.58
C LEU A 380 -10.95 -20.14 -5.28
N ARG A 381 -11.19 -19.15 -6.13
CA ARG A 381 -12.18 -18.08 -5.88
C ARG A 381 -13.54 -18.33 -6.50
N ILE A 382 -13.58 -18.94 -7.69
CA ILE A 382 -14.80 -19.19 -8.45
C ILE A 382 -14.78 -20.61 -8.96
N VAL A 383 -15.93 -21.29 -8.85
CA VAL A 383 -16.24 -22.52 -9.57
C VAL A 383 -17.56 -22.31 -10.30
N THR A 384 -17.58 -22.54 -11.61
CA THR A 384 -18.73 -22.24 -12.48
C THR A 384 -18.73 -23.06 -13.77
N GLN A 385 -19.59 -22.74 -14.73
CA GLN A 385 -19.70 -23.40 -16.04
C GLN A 385 -19.98 -22.40 -17.17
N PRO A 386 -19.67 -22.74 -18.44
CA PRO A 386 -19.92 -21.85 -19.58
C PRO A 386 -21.37 -21.38 -19.68
N SER A 387 -22.35 -22.25 -19.42
CA SER A 387 -23.78 -21.88 -19.44
C SER A 387 -24.21 -20.86 -18.38
N LYS A 388 -23.37 -20.62 -17.37
CA LYS A 388 -23.65 -19.60 -16.33
C LYS A 388 -23.23 -18.20 -16.74
N ARG A 389 -22.63 -18.02 -17.92
CA ARG A 389 -22.23 -16.72 -18.44
C ARG A 389 -23.36 -15.70 -18.26
N SER A 390 -23.00 -14.59 -17.65
CA SER A 390 -23.85 -13.44 -17.43
C SER A 390 -23.06 -12.19 -17.83
N PHE A 391 -23.71 -11.04 -17.79
CA PHE A 391 -23.15 -9.77 -18.25
C PHE A 391 -23.37 -8.71 -17.20
N PHE A 392 -22.41 -7.80 -17.06
CA PHE A 392 -22.58 -6.59 -16.27
C PHE A 392 -22.07 -5.38 -17.04
N SER A 393 -22.56 -4.21 -16.65
CA SER A 393 -22.11 -2.93 -17.19
C SER A 393 -21.53 -2.08 -16.05
N THR A 394 -20.43 -1.40 -16.34
CA THR A 394 -19.87 -0.31 -15.53
C THR A 394 -20.14 1.01 -16.23
N PRO A 395 -19.84 2.16 -15.60
CA PRO A 395 -19.88 3.45 -16.30
C PRO A 395 -18.95 3.54 -17.52
N THR A 396 -17.92 2.69 -17.59
CA THR A 396 -16.88 2.73 -18.65
C THR A 396 -16.93 1.54 -19.61
N LEU A 397 -17.59 0.45 -19.25
CA LEU A 397 -17.68 -0.78 -20.04
C LEU A 397 -19.12 -1.28 -20.05
N THR A 398 -19.61 -1.72 -21.21
CA THR A 398 -20.96 -2.28 -21.38
C THR A 398 -20.90 -3.76 -21.73
N ASP A 399 -21.82 -4.55 -21.19
CA ASP A 399 -21.99 -5.98 -21.50
C ASP A 399 -20.71 -6.80 -21.34
N VAL A 400 -19.99 -6.59 -20.24
CA VAL A 400 -18.78 -7.36 -19.91
C VAL A 400 -19.18 -8.72 -19.38
N ASP A 401 -18.62 -9.76 -19.99
CA ASP A 401 -18.80 -11.15 -19.56
C ASP A 401 -18.34 -11.36 -18.13
N TYR A 402 -19.16 -12.07 -17.35
CA TYR A 402 -18.73 -12.68 -16.11
C TYR A 402 -19.39 -14.04 -15.89
N TYR A 403 -18.75 -14.87 -15.06
CA TYR A 403 -19.25 -16.20 -14.73
C TYR A 403 -19.50 -16.28 -13.22
N PRO A 404 -20.76 -16.11 -12.76
CA PRO A 404 -21.10 -16.23 -11.34
C PRO A 404 -20.78 -17.63 -10.83
N PRO A 405 -20.36 -17.78 -9.55
CA PRO A 405 -20.21 -19.10 -8.95
C PRO A 405 -21.52 -19.90 -8.99
N THR A 406 -21.42 -21.22 -9.17
CA THR A 406 -22.56 -22.13 -9.07
C THR A 406 -22.20 -23.38 -8.28
N LYS A 407 -23.15 -23.85 -7.46
CA LYS A 407 -23.06 -25.15 -6.78
C LYS A 407 -23.56 -26.29 -7.66
N GLU A 408 -24.46 -26.01 -8.60
CA GLU A 408 -25.04 -27.02 -9.48
C GLU A 408 -24.23 -27.07 -10.78
N ILE A 409 -23.66 -28.24 -11.06
CA ILE A 409 -22.75 -28.50 -12.18
C ILE A 409 -23.37 -29.59 -13.08
N ASP A 410 -23.64 -29.25 -14.34
CA ASP A 410 -24.02 -30.21 -15.37
C ASP A 410 -22.77 -30.91 -15.92
N ARG A 411 -22.68 -32.23 -15.78
CA ARG A 411 -21.54 -33.01 -16.25
C ARG A 411 -21.24 -32.90 -17.76
N ARG A 412 -22.19 -32.40 -18.56
CA ARG A 412 -22.03 -32.24 -20.02
C ARG A 412 -21.18 -31.04 -20.39
N GLU A 413 -20.94 -30.13 -19.45
CA GLU A 413 -20.11 -28.95 -19.63
C GLU A 413 -18.83 -29.05 -18.79
N PRO A 414 -17.71 -28.46 -19.25
CA PRO A 414 -16.52 -28.39 -18.42
C PRO A 414 -16.79 -27.53 -17.18
N ILE A 415 -16.11 -27.85 -16.09
CA ILE A 415 -16.07 -26.99 -14.91
C ILE A 415 -15.06 -25.88 -15.20
N LEU A 416 -15.47 -24.63 -14.99
CA LEU A 416 -14.60 -23.46 -15.06
C LEU A 416 -14.17 -23.09 -13.65
N ALA A 417 -12.90 -22.75 -13.45
CA ALA A 417 -12.43 -22.29 -12.15
C ALA A 417 -11.49 -21.09 -12.26
N TYR A 418 -11.66 -20.11 -11.38
CA TYR A 418 -10.68 -19.04 -11.21
C TYR A 418 -9.81 -19.31 -10.00
N THR A 419 -8.50 -19.48 -10.24
CA THR A 419 -7.49 -19.53 -9.18
C THR A 419 -6.71 -18.21 -9.15
N GLN A 420 -6.76 -17.52 -8.02
CA GLN A 420 -5.90 -16.36 -7.78
C GLN A 420 -4.56 -16.86 -7.25
N ALA A 421 -3.50 -16.59 -8.01
CA ALA A 421 -2.15 -17.00 -7.69
C ALA A 421 -1.15 -16.01 -8.28
N ASP A 422 0.02 -15.89 -7.66
CA ASP A 422 1.12 -15.13 -8.22
C ASP A 422 1.84 -15.97 -9.31
N GLY A 423 2.38 -15.29 -10.32
CA GLY A 423 3.17 -15.92 -11.37
C GLY A 423 2.38 -16.65 -12.47
N PRO A 424 3.08 -17.11 -13.52
CA PRO A 424 2.45 -17.72 -14.69
C PRO A 424 1.75 -19.04 -14.36
N THR A 425 0.78 -19.43 -15.17
CA THR A 425 0.13 -20.75 -15.07
C THR A 425 1.17 -21.83 -15.35
N PRO A 426 1.42 -22.76 -14.40
CA PRO A 426 2.39 -23.81 -14.58
C PRO A 426 1.87 -24.91 -15.52
N ASP A 427 2.80 -25.72 -16.02
CA ASP A 427 2.52 -26.85 -16.92
C ASP A 427 1.54 -27.87 -16.31
N HIS A 428 1.63 -28.07 -14.98
CA HIS A 428 0.70 -28.92 -14.26
C HIS A 428 -0.43 -28.10 -13.64
N ASN A 429 -1.66 -28.30 -14.13
CA ASN A 429 -2.86 -27.69 -13.58
C ASN A 429 -4.02 -28.69 -13.63
N ALA A 430 -4.48 -29.12 -12.45
CA ALA A 430 -5.53 -30.12 -12.32
C ALA A 430 -6.54 -29.74 -11.24
N MET A 431 -7.82 -29.94 -11.55
CA MET A 431 -8.89 -29.82 -10.57
C MET A 431 -9.12 -31.17 -9.91
N ILE A 432 -9.22 -31.17 -8.59
CA ILE A 432 -9.45 -32.37 -7.80
C ILE A 432 -10.86 -32.33 -7.20
N LEU A 433 -11.67 -33.33 -7.52
CA LEU A 433 -12.99 -33.57 -6.95
C LEU A 433 -12.93 -34.69 -5.92
N VAL A 434 -13.33 -34.40 -4.68
CA VAL A 434 -13.43 -35.40 -3.60
C VAL A 434 -14.89 -35.67 -3.30
N ASN A 435 -15.37 -36.87 -3.64
CA ASN A 435 -16.76 -37.26 -3.42
C ASN A 435 -17.06 -37.29 -1.91
N GLN A 436 -18.09 -36.56 -1.48
CA GLN A 436 -18.39 -36.35 -0.07
C GLN A 436 -18.99 -37.57 0.63
N GLU A 437 -19.53 -38.53 -0.12
CA GLU A 437 -20.12 -39.76 0.43
C GLU A 437 -19.09 -40.88 0.55
N THR A 438 -18.23 -41.02 -0.45
CA THR A 438 -17.28 -42.14 -0.56
C THR A 438 -15.84 -41.77 -0.20
N GLY A 439 -15.51 -40.47 -0.14
CA GLY A 439 -14.15 -39.97 0.02
C GLY A 439 -13.24 -40.19 -1.20
N LYS A 440 -13.77 -40.78 -2.29
CA LYS A 440 -12.98 -41.07 -3.49
C LYS A 440 -12.63 -39.79 -4.24
N THR A 441 -11.36 -39.71 -4.64
CA THR A 441 -10.80 -38.58 -5.37
C THR A 441 -10.82 -38.84 -6.88
N TYR A 442 -11.17 -37.80 -7.64
CA TYR A 442 -11.15 -37.77 -9.10
C TYR A 442 -10.37 -36.54 -9.55
N GLN A 443 -9.47 -36.74 -10.52
CA GLN A 443 -8.65 -35.66 -11.08
C GLN A 443 -9.16 -35.30 -12.48
N LEU A 444 -9.35 -34.01 -12.71
CA LEU A 444 -9.77 -33.43 -13.98
C LEU A 444 -8.60 -32.58 -14.50
N THR A 445 -8.10 -32.94 -15.67
CA THR A 445 -7.00 -32.22 -16.31
C THR A 445 -7.53 -31.00 -17.05
N PHE A 446 -6.79 -29.90 -17.01
CA PHE A 446 -7.05 -28.72 -17.85
C PHE A 446 -7.11 -29.09 -19.34
N SER A 447 -8.15 -28.63 -20.06
CA SER A 447 -8.33 -28.98 -21.49
C SER A 447 -7.40 -28.22 -22.44
N GLY A 448 -6.82 -27.10 -21.99
CA GLY A 448 -6.19 -26.11 -22.87
C GLY A 448 -7.08 -24.89 -23.14
N ASP A 449 -8.39 -25.00 -22.89
CA ASP A 449 -9.34 -23.91 -23.12
C ASP A 449 -9.56 -23.08 -21.87
N ALA A 450 -9.64 -21.76 -22.02
CA ALA A 450 -9.92 -20.86 -20.91
C ALA A 450 -10.94 -19.79 -21.32
N TYR A 451 -11.73 -19.36 -20.35
CA TYR A 451 -12.78 -18.36 -20.52
C TYR A 451 -12.37 -17.09 -19.80
N GLY A 452 -12.42 -15.96 -20.50
CA GLY A 452 -12.02 -14.66 -19.97
C GLY A 452 -13.18 -13.90 -19.33
N ILE A 453 -12.87 -13.10 -18.30
CA ILE A 453 -13.69 -12.00 -17.77
C ILE A 453 -12.83 -10.73 -17.90
N PHE A 454 -13.46 -9.57 -18.15
CA PHE A 454 -12.79 -8.27 -18.27
C PHE A 454 -11.66 -8.28 -19.32
N ASP A 455 -11.97 -8.53 -20.59
CA ASP A 455 -10.96 -8.64 -21.68
C ASP A 455 -9.80 -9.58 -21.34
N ALA A 456 -10.14 -10.74 -20.74
CA ALA A 456 -9.20 -11.77 -20.33
C ALA A 456 -8.26 -11.39 -19.16
N PHE A 457 -8.54 -10.30 -18.43
CA PHE A 457 -7.82 -9.97 -17.19
C PHE A 457 -7.95 -11.07 -16.12
N ILE A 458 -9.12 -11.72 -16.06
CA ILE A 458 -9.33 -12.95 -15.29
C ILE A 458 -9.56 -14.08 -16.28
N MET A 459 -8.80 -15.16 -16.11
CA MET A 459 -8.91 -16.36 -16.94
C MET A 459 -9.41 -17.53 -16.09
N LEU A 460 -10.42 -18.24 -16.61
CA LEU A 460 -10.99 -19.43 -16.01
C LEU A 460 -10.63 -20.66 -16.86
N PRO A 461 -9.59 -21.42 -16.47
CA PRO A 461 -9.31 -22.73 -17.05
C PRO A 461 -10.53 -23.66 -17.05
N ALA A 462 -10.70 -24.42 -18.14
CA ALA A 462 -11.75 -25.41 -18.30
C ALA A 462 -11.26 -26.83 -17.96
N TYR A 463 -12.06 -27.55 -17.17
CA TYR A 463 -11.78 -28.90 -16.70
C TYR A 463 -12.94 -29.83 -17.11
N PRO A 464 -12.79 -30.61 -18.20
CA PRO A 464 -13.81 -31.56 -18.63
C PRO A 464 -14.08 -32.64 -17.57
N VAL A 465 -15.35 -33.02 -17.40
CA VAL A 465 -15.75 -34.07 -16.45
C VAL A 465 -15.75 -35.44 -17.14
N PRO A 466 -14.83 -36.36 -16.80
CA PRO A 466 -14.78 -37.65 -17.46
C PRO A 466 -15.91 -38.59 -17.01
N ALA A 467 -16.26 -39.56 -17.87
CA ALA A 467 -17.40 -40.45 -17.66
C ALA A 467 -17.31 -41.28 -16.37
N ASN A 468 -16.09 -41.56 -15.89
CA ASN A 468 -15.83 -42.32 -14.68
C ASN A 468 -16.10 -41.52 -13.39
N VAL A 469 -16.35 -40.21 -13.46
CA VAL A 469 -16.83 -39.42 -12.32
C VAL A 469 -18.35 -39.62 -12.21
N PRO A 470 -18.84 -40.22 -11.13
CA PRO A 470 -20.28 -40.40 -10.92
C PRO A 470 -20.95 -39.06 -10.57
N ASN A 471 -22.27 -39.02 -10.69
CA ASN A 471 -23.03 -37.90 -10.14
C ASN A 471 -22.96 -37.93 -8.61
N GLY A 472 -23.03 -36.76 -7.97
CA GLY A 472 -22.95 -36.68 -6.51
C GLY A 472 -22.46 -35.34 -6.00
N ARG A 473 -22.11 -35.30 -4.71
CA ARG A 473 -21.63 -34.10 -4.02
C ARG A 473 -20.12 -34.12 -3.89
N TYR A 474 -19.45 -33.01 -4.21
CA TYR A 474 -17.99 -32.94 -4.28
C TYR A 474 -17.43 -31.70 -3.58
N ALA A 475 -16.35 -31.91 -2.82
CA ALA A 475 -15.43 -30.84 -2.46
C ALA A 475 -14.41 -30.67 -3.58
N ILE A 476 -14.00 -29.42 -3.84
CA ILE A 476 -13.09 -29.09 -4.92
C ILE A 476 -11.85 -28.40 -4.37
N TYR A 477 -10.68 -28.72 -4.91
CA TYR A 477 -9.48 -27.89 -4.84
C TYR A 477 -8.70 -28.01 -6.15
N VAL A 478 -7.75 -27.10 -6.40
CA VAL A 478 -6.92 -27.12 -7.61
C VAL A 478 -5.45 -27.33 -7.22
N GLU A 479 -4.78 -28.22 -7.95
CA GLU A 479 -3.33 -28.43 -7.92
C GLU A 479 -2.70 -27.64 -9.06
N ARG A 480 -1.75 -26.76 -8.72
CA ARG A 480 -1.07 -25.83 -9.64
C ARG A 480 0.44 -25.94 -9.41
N GLY A 481 1.12 -26.65 -10.31
CA GLY A 481 2.55 -26.97 -10.14
C GLY A 481 2.77 -27.83 -8.90
N THR A 482 3.58 -27.34 -7.96
CA THR A 482 3.81 -27.99 -6.65
C THR A 482 2.90 -27.46 -5.54
N GLU A 483 2.06 -26.47 -5.83
CA GLU A 483 1.16 -25.86 -4.87
C GLU A 483 -0.28 -26.36 -5.06
N LYS A 484 -1.10 -26.23 -4.02
CA LYS A 484 -2.53 -26.51 -4.10
C LYS A 484 -3.34 -25.47 -3.35
N THR A 485 -4.54 -25.21 -3.85
CA THR A 485 -5.49 -24.36 -3.14
C THR A 485 -6.02 -25.08 -1.90
N GLU A 486 -6.53 -24.31 -0.95
CA GLU A 486 -7.51 -24.87 -0.01
C GLU A 486 -8.78 -25.29 -0.75
N ARG A 487 -9.67 -26.01 -0.06
CA ARG A 487 -10.98 -26.38 -0.64
C ARG A 487 -11.78 -25.11 -0.94
N TYR A 488 -12.48 -25.12 -2.08
CA TYR A 488 -13.51 -24.14 -2.38
C TYR A 488 -14.54 -24.11 -1.25
N GLY A 489 -15.03 -22.93 -0.84
CA GLY A 489 -15.88 -22.80 0.35
C GLY A 489 -17.19 -23.58 0.26
N ASP A 490 -17.65 -23.88 -0.95
CA ASP A 490 -18.89 -24.60 -1.19
C ASP A 490 -18.66 -26.02 -1.73
N ILE A 491 -19.55 -26.93 -1.34
CA ILE A 491 -19.71 -28.25 -1.96
C ILE A 491 -20.54 -28.09 -3.23
N ILE A 492 -20.04 -28.62 -4.35
CA ILE A 492 -20.81 -28.68 -5.60
C ILE A 492 -21.63 -29.97 -5.68
N THR A 493 -22.69 -29.93 -6.46
CA THR A 493 -23.48 -31.08 -6.88
C THR A 493 -23.29 -31.28 -8.37
N LEU A 494 -22.71 -32.42 -8.75
CA LEU A 494 -22.54 -32.86 -10.13
C LEU A 494 -23.73 -33.73 -10.55
N LYS A 495 -24.41 -33.36 -11.65
CA LYS A 495 -25.61 -34.03 -12.16
C LYS A 495 -25.49 -34.40 -13.64
#